data_AF-A0A2K2UEB7-F1
#
_entry.id   AF-A0A2K2UEB7-F1
#
_cell.length_a   1.000
_cell.length_b   1.000
_cell.length_c   1.000
_cell.angle_alpha   90.00
_cell.angle_beta   90.00
_cell.angle_gamma   90.00
#
_symmetry.space_group_name_H-M   'P 1'
#
loop_
_entity.id
_entity.type
_entity.pdbx_description
1 polymer ?
#
loop_
_entity_poly.entity_id
_entity_poly.type
_entity_poly.pdbx_seq_one_letter_code
_entity_poly.pdbx_strand_id
1 'polypeptide(L)'
;MTDLNVDGMALAPGVVETIVSIAVGEVEGVASVGSSAAGGLRSVFAAKPSTQGIDITVDDEDKLHVAIRVDVYYGYALPDIAAKLRQAVADAVSSQVGAQVGSVDVYIDGMQFAR
;
A
#
# COMPACT_ATOMS: atom_id res chain seq x y z
N MET A 1 -3.82 3.56 17.52
CA MET A 1 -3.19 2.54 16.64
C MET A 1 -3.99 1.30 16.88
N THR A 2 -4.81 0.93 15.92
CA THR A 2 -5.74 -0.19 16.03
C THR A 2 -4.94 -1.47 15.84
N ASP A 3 -4.96 -2.36 16.81
CA ASP A 3 -4.40 -3.70 16.64
C ASP A 3 -5.21 -4.42 15.55
N LEU A 4 -4.52 -4.92 14.52
CA LEU A 4 -5.14 -5.74 13.48
C LEU A 4 -5.20 -7.17 14.01
N ASN A 5 -6.41 -7.68 14.20
CA ASN A 5 -6.63 -9.06 14.61
C ASN A 5 -7.09 -9.84 13.38
N VAL A 6 -6.29 -10.81 12.94
CA VAL A 6 -6.60 -11.69 11.82
C VAL A 6 -6.66 -13.10 12.36
N ASP A 7 -7.82 -13.75 12.26
CA ASP A 7 -8.01 -15.16 12.61
C ASP A 7 -7.56 -15.53 14.04
N GLY A 8 -7.77 -14.61 14.99
CA GLY A 8 -7.38 -14.77 16.40
C GLY A 8 -5.89 -14.56 16.69
N MET A 9 -5.08 -14.20 15.69
CA MET A 9 -3.70 -13.75 15.86
C MET A 9 -3.59 -12.23 15.79
N ALA A 10 -3.04 -11.65 16.85
CA ALA A 10 -2.73 -10.23 16.90
C ALA A 10 -1.49 -9.93 16.05
N LEU A 11 -1.66 -9.15 14.97
CA LEU A 11 -0.57 -8.61 14.20
C LEU A 11 -0.06 -7.35 14.85
N ALA A 12 1.26 -7.21 14.93
CA ALA A 12 1.86 -5.98 15.44
C ALA A 12 1.45 -4.80 14.54
N PRO A 13 1.08 -3.64 15.12
CA PRO A 13 0.71 -2.46 14.34
C PRO A 13 1.79 -2.09 13.32
N GLY A 14 1.43 -1.89 12.06
CA GLY A 14 2.36 -1.49 11.00
C GLY A 14 2.97 -2.64 10.19
N VAL A 15 2.79 -3.91 10.58
CA VAL A 15 3.37 -5.05 9.86
C VAL A 15 2.72 -5.24 8.49
N VAL A 16 1.39 -5.19 8.43
CA VAL A 16 0.67 -5.38 7.15
C VAL A 16 1.00 -4.24 6.20
N GLU A 17 1.07 -3.01 6.70
CA GLU A 17 1.47 -1.84 5.93
C GLU A 17 2.91 -1.97 5.40
N THR A 18 3.81 -2.56 6.17
CA THR A 18 5.18 -2.84 5.74
C THR A 18 5.22 -3.87 4.61
N ILE A 19 4.46 -4.97 4.75
CA ILE A 19 4.35 -6.01 3.71
C ILE A 19 3.82 -5.41 2.41
N VAL A 20 2.74 -4.62 2.49
CA VAL A 20 2.15 -3.94 1.33
C VAL A 20 3.15 -2.95 0.72
N SER A 21 3.86 -2.17 1.54
CA SER A 21 4.87 -1.21 1.06
C SER A 21 5.99 -1.89 0.27
N ILE A 22 6.48 -3.03 0.74
CA ILE A 22 7.48 -3.83 0.03
C ILE A 22 6.91 -4.33 -1.30
N ALA A 23 5.73 -4.96 -1.29
CA ALA A 23 5.11 -5.52 -2.49
C ALA A 23 4.83 -4.46 -3.57
N VAL A 24 4.36 -3.27 -3.17
CA VAL A 24 4.13 -2.15 -4.08
C VAL A 24 5.45 -1.64 -4.68
N GLY A 25 6.53 -1.57 -3.88
CA GLY A 25 7.85 -1.12 -4.34
C GLY A 25 8.54 -2.06 -5.34
N GLU A 26 8.13 -3.33 -5.39
CA GLU A 26 8.65 -4.31 -6.36
C GLU A 26 7.96 -4.25 -7.73
N VAL A 27 6.84 -3.53 -7.84
CA VAL A 27 6.11 -3.42 -9.12
C VAL A 27 6.81 -2.41 -10.04
N GLU A 28 7.24 -2.91 -11.20
CA GLU A 28 7.83 -2.10 -12.25
C GLU A 28 6.89 -0.97 -12.70
N GLY A 29 7.44 0.25 -12.79
CA GLY A 29 6.70 1.45 -13.16
C GLY A 29 6.19 2.27 -11.96
N VAL A 30 6.29 1.76 -10.74
CA VAL A 30 6.07 2.55 -9.52
C VAL A 30 7.29 3.44 -9.25
N ALA A 31 7.07 4.73 -9.01
CA ALA A 31 8.12 5.69 -8.68
C ALA A 31 8.23 5.89 -7.16
N SER A 32 7.10 5.99 -6.47
CA SER A 32 7.05 6.08 -5.01
C SER A 32 5.70 5.65 -4.44
N VAL A 33 5.71 5.16 -3.20
CA VAL A 33 4.50 4.89 -2.40
C VAL A 33 4.21 6.12 -1.54
N GLY A 34 2.98 6.62 -1.62
CA GLY A 34 2.57 7.89 -1.07
C GLY A 34 2.89 9.08 -1.98
N SER A 35 2.16 10.18 -1.78
CA SER A 35 2.35 11.40 -2.56
C SER A 35 3.57 12.18 -2.07
N SER A 36 4.49 12.45 -2.99
CA SER A 36 5.62 13.37 -2.79
C SER A 36 5.17 14.79 -2.41
N ALA A 37 3.96 15.19 -2.80
CA ALA A 37 3.39 16.52 -2.55
C ALA A 37 2.76 16.69 -1.15
N ALA A 38 2.36 15.60 -0.50
CA ALA A 38 1.81 15.63 0.86
C ALA A 38 2.91 15.76 1.96
N GLY A 39 4.18 15.60 1.58
CA GLY A 39 5.33 15.54 2.51
C GLY A 39 5.84 16.87 3.05
N GLY A 40 5.39 18.01 2.54
CA GLY A 40 6.06 19.31 2.76
C GLY A 40 6.09 19.86 4.20
N LEU A 41 5.17 19.45 5.08
CA LEU A 41 5.10 19.98 6.46
C LEU A 41 4.83 18.91 7.55
N ARG A 42 4.38 17.71 7.20
CA ARG A 42 4.03 16.65 8.18
C ARG A 42 5.16 15.66 8.46
N SER A 43 6.10 15.44 7.55
CA SER A 43 7.20 14.47 7.78
C SER A 43 8.23 14.95 8.80
N VAL A 44 8.31 16.26 9.05
CA VAL A 44 9.26 16.85 10.01
C VAL A 44 8.79 16.71 11.47
N PHE A 45 7.47 16.54 11.71
CA PHE A 45 6.90 16.42 13.06
C PHE A 45 6.65 14.98 13.51
N ALA A 46 6.56 14.03 12.59
CA ALA A 46 6.34 12.63 12.91
C ALA A 46 7.59 11.82 12.56
N ALA A 47 8.42 11.57 13.55
CA ALA A 47 9.49 10.58 13.49
C ALA A 47 8.86 9.18 13.33
N LYS A 48 8.44 8.82 12.12
CA LYS A 48 8.14 7.44 11.74
C LYS A 48 8.19 7.29 10.21
N PRO A 49 9.14 6.51 9.68
CA PRO A 49 9.24 6.27 8.25
C PRO A 49 8.19 5.24 7.79
N SER A 50 7.82 5.29 6.51
CA SER A 50 7.45 4.15 5.65
C SER A 50 5.99 3.72 5.38
N THR A 51 4.94 4.31 5.97
CA THR A 51 3.53 3.92 5.63
C THR A 51 2.67 5.04 5.02
N GLN A 52 3.27 6.16 4.61
CA GLN A 52 2.51 7.24 3.97
C GLN A 52 1.93 6.75 2.63
N GLY A 53 0.60 6.81 2.51
CA GLY A 53 -0.11 6.41 1.29
C GLY A 53 -0.67 5.00 1.29
N ILE A 54 -0.53 4.24 2.39
CA ILE A 54 -1.19 2.94 2.56
C ILE A 54 -2.20 3.07 3.70
N ASP A 55 -3.46 2.77 3.42
CA ASP A 55 -4.54 2.68 4.40
C ASP A 55 -5.09 1.25 4.37
N ILE A 56 -5.32 0.68 5.54
CA ILE A 56 -5.78 -0.70 5.71
C ILE A 56 -6.94 -0.69 6.68
N THR A 57 -8.08 -1.19 6.23
CA THR A 57 -9.27 -1.40 7.05
C THR A 57 -9.67 -2.87 7.03
N VAL A 58 -10.39 -3.29 8.06
CA VAL A 58 -10.97 -4.64 8.16
C VAL A 58 -12.48 -4.46 8.16
N ASP A 59 -13.19 -5.26 7.36
CA ASP A 59 -14.65 -5.25 7.34
C ASP A 59 -15.26 -6.18 8.41
N ASP A 60 -16.59 -6.23 8.45
CA ASP A 60 -17.33 -7.10 9.38
C ASP A 60 -17.18 -8.61 9.06
N GLU A 61 -16.59 -8.97 7.92
CA GLU A 61 -16.31 -10.35 7.49
C GLU A 61 -14.82 -10.74 7.66
N ASP A 62 -14.05 -9.96 8.44
CA ASP A 62 -12.60 -10.14 8.68
C ASP A 62 -11.75 -10.04 7.39
N LYS A 63 -12.24 -9.39 6.34
CA LYS A 63 -11.48 -9.15 5.09
C LYS A 63 -10.73 -7.83 5.17
N LEU A 64 -9.49 -7.86 4.67
CA LEU A 64 -8.65 -6.67 4.55
C LEU A 64 -9.01 -5.89 3.29
N HIS A 65 -9.27 -4.60 3.48
CA HIS A 65 -9.39 -3.61 2.41
C HIS A 65 -8.15 -2.73 2.41
N VAL A 66 -7.44 -2.70 1.29
CA VAL A 66 -6.17 -1.99 1.18
C VAL A 66 -6.30 -0.87 0.15
N ALA A 67 -6.10 0.36 0.59
CA ALA A 67 -6.00 1.52 -0.28
C ALA A 67 -4.54 1.96 -0.40
N ILE A 68 -4.03 1.99 -1.63
CA ILE A 68 -2.65 2.40 -1.92
C ILE A 68 -2.64 3.64 -2.81
N ARG A 69 -1.81 4.61 -2.45
CA ARG A 69 -1.55 5.83 -3.22
C ARG A 69 -0.12 5.77 -3.74
N VAL A 70 0.06 5.96 -5.04
CA VAL A 70 1.38 5.85 -5.68
C VAL A 70 1.60 6.96 -6.70
N ASP A 71 2.86 7.36 -6.82
CA ASP A 71 3.35 8.08 -8.02
C ASP A 71 3.98 7.03 -8.96
N VAL A 72 3.74 7.15 -10.26
CA VAL A 72 4.25 6.19 -11.27
C VAL A 72 5.18 6.86 -12.27
N TYR A 73 6.03 6.08 -12.95
CA TYR A 73 6.87 6.60 -14.02
C TYR A 73 6.07 6.82 -15.31
N TYR A 74 6.37 7.92 -16.01
CA TYR A 74 5.89 8.13 -17.37
C TYR A 74 6.37 7.00 -18.31
N GLY A 75 5.54 6.64 -19.28
CA GLY A 75 5.84 5.61 -20.28
C GLY A 75 5.21 4.24 -20.01
N TYR A 76 4.49 4.09 -18.90
CA TYR A 76 3.74 2.88 -18.57
C TYR A 76 2.23 3.08 -18.72
N ALA A 77 1.52 2.02 -19.11
CA ALA A 77 0.06 2.02 -19.13
C ALA A 77 -0.48 1.95 -17.69
N LEU A 78 -1.21 2.98 -17.27
CA LEU A 78 -1.77 3.07 -15.91
C LEU A 78 -2.66 1.88 -15.52
N PRO A 79 -3.55 1.37 -16.40
CA PRO A 79 -4.36 0.20 -16.06
C PRO A 79 -3.50 -1.04 -15.78
N ASP A 80 -2.40 -1.23 -16.51
CA ASP A 80 -1.51 -2.38 -16.37
C ASP A 80 -0.74 -2.31 -15.05
N ILE A 81 -0.21 -1.14 -14.68
CA ILE A 81 0.41 -0.94 -13.37
C ILE A 81 -0.61 -1.20 -12.26
N ALA A 82 -1.82 -0.65 -12.38
CA ALA A 82 -2.84 -0.83 -11.36
C ALA A 82 -3.25 -2.31 -11.22
N ALA A 83 -3.32 -3.08 -12.31
CA ALA A 83 -3.58 -4.52 -12.26
C ALA A 83 -2.43 -5.27 -11.57
N LYS A 84 -1.17 -4.97 -11.94
CA LYS A 84 0.02 -5.56 -11.29
C LYS A 84 0.07 -5.26 -9.79
N LEU A 85 -0.23 -4.02 -9.41
CA LEU A 85 -0.29 -3.60 -8.00
C LEU A 85 -1.34 -4.36 -7.21
N ARG A 86 -2.57 -4.49 -7.74
CA ARG A 86 -3.63 -5.24 -7.08
C ARG A 86 -3.23 -6.70 -6.86
N GLN A 87 -2.64 -7.32 -7.88
CA GLN A 87 -2.17 -8.69 -7.80
C GLN A 87 -1.06 -8.84 -6.76
N ALA A 88 -0.01 -8.02 -6.83
CA ALA A 88 1.12 -8.08 -5.91
C ALA A 88 0.71 -7.90 -4.44
N VAL A 89 -0.17 -6.93 -4.18
CA VAL A 89 -0.68 -6.67 -2.82
C VAL A 89 -1.57 -7.82 -2.33
N ALA A 90 -2.50 -8.31 -3.16
CA ALA A 90 -3.37 -9.42 -2.78
C ALA A 90 -2.56 -10.68 -2.48
N ASP A 91 -1.56 -11.00 -3.32
CA ASP A 91 -0.69 -12.14 -3.14
C ASP A 91 0.18 -12.01 -1.89
N ALA A 92 0.78 -10.84 -1.64
CA ALA A 92 1.61 -10.61 -0.46
C ALA A 92 0.80 -10.74 0.84
N VAL A 93 -0.38 -10.15 0.90
CA VAL A 93 -1.26 -10.23 2.08
C VAL A 93 -1.75 -11.65 2.30
N SER A 94 -2.23 -12.32 1.24
CA SER A 94 -2.74 -13.69 1.37
C SER A 94 -1.63 -14.69 1.74
N SER A 95 -0.44 -14.57 1.13
CA SER A 95 0.66 -15.53 1.35
C SER A 95 1.43 -15.30 2.65
N GLN A 96 1.63 -14.05 3.08
CA GLN A 96 2.44 -13.76 4.27
C GLN A 96 1.61 -13.60 5.54
N VAL A 97 0.40 -13.06 5.42
CA VAL A 97 -0.49 -12.81 6.57
C VAL A 97 -1.54 -13.91 6.72
N GLY A 98 -1.89 -14.61 5.63
CA GLY A 98 -2.95 -15.62 5.64
C GLY A 98 -4.37 -15.01 5.66
N ALA A 99 -4.47 -13.69 5.48
CA ALA A 99 -5.74 -12.97 5.51
C ALA A 99 -6.44 -12.95 4.15
N GLN A 100 -7.77 -12.89 4.16
CA GLN A 100 -8.55 -12.65 2.94
C GLN A 100 -8.54 -11.16 2.59
N VAL A 101 -8.43 -10.87 1.29
CA VAL A 101 -8.44 -9.49 0.77
C VAL A 101 -9.78 -9.22 0.12
N GLY A 102 -10.51 -8.22 0.63
CA GLY A 102 -11.81 -7.80 0.12
C GLY A 102 -11.68 -6.86 -1.08
N SER A 103 -10.83 -5.83 -0.97
CA SER A 103 -10.51 -4.92 -2.08
C SER A 103 -9.07 -4.44 -2.03
N VAL A 104 -8.52 -4.13 -3.21
CA VAL A 104 -7.28 -3.37 -3.36
C VAL A 104 -7.56 -2.17 -4.26
N ASP A 105 -7.62 -1.00 -3.63
CA ASP A 105 -7.93 0.27 -4.26
C ASP A 105 -6.64 1.03 -4.58
N VAL A 106 -6.40 1.27 -5.86
CA VAL A 106 -5.16 1.87 -6.35
C VAL A 106 -5.43 3.30 -6.82
N TYR A 107 -4.81 4.26 -6.15
CA TYR A 107 -4.85 5.68 -6.48
C TYR A 107 -3.50 6.07 -7.08
N ILE A 108 -3.53 6.55 -8.33
CA ILE A 108 -2.35 7.10 -9.00
C ILE A 108 -2.43 8.61 -8.84
N ASP A 109 -1.60 9.14 -7.94
CA ASP A 109 -1.65 10.55 -7.52
C ASP A 109 -0.83 11.46 -8.43
N GLY A 110 0.20 10.90 -9.04
CA GLY A 110 1.15 11.65 -9.83
C GLY A 110 1.92 10.77 -10.81
N MET A 111 2.57 11.44 -11.75
CA MET A 111 3.53 10.83 -12.64
C MET A 111 4.88 11.53 -12.48
N GLN A 112 5.94 10.73 -12.39
CA GLN A 112 7.30 11.21 -12.48
C GLN A 112 7.83 10.95 -13.89
N PHE A 113 8.26 12.01 -14.55
CA PHE A 113 9.07 11.92 -15.74
C PHE A 113 10.49 11.72 -15.22
N ALA A 114 11.10 10.57 -15.52
CA ALA A 114 12.45 10.28 -15.05
C ALA A 114 13.41 11.45 -15.38
N ARG A 115 14.31 11.70 -14.43
CA ARG A 115 15.23 12.83 -14.38
C ARG A 115 16.43 12.67 -15.32
#